data_AF-A0A8J4QR68-F1
#
_entry.id   AF-A0A8J4QR68-F1
#
_cell.length_a   1.000
_cell.length_b   1.000
_cell.length_c   1.000
_cell.angle_alpha   90.00
_cell.angle_beta   90.00
_cell.angle_gamma   90.00
#
_symmetry.space_group_name_H-M   'P 1'
#
loop_
_entity.id
_entity.type
_entity.pdbx_description
1 polymer ?
#
loop_
_entity_poly.entity_id
_entity_poly.type
_entity_poly.pdbx_seq_one_letter_code
_entity_poly.pdbx_strand_id
1 'polypeptide(L)'
;MVAALTPLPVIGVPVRASALDGLDSLLSIVLMPRGVPVATVAINNATNAGLLAVRMMGIRDADLLARMSQYQEDTRNDVLRKAEKLEKDGWESYLNP
;
A
#
# COMPACT_ATOMS: atom_id res chain seq x y z
N MET A 1 16.02 -7.00 11.86
CA MET A 1 15.26 -6.91 13.14
C MET A 1 15.22 -5.47 13.63
N VAL A 2 14.40 -4.61 13.02
CA VAL A 2 14.29 -3.18 13.43
C VAL A 2 13.24 -3.01 14.53
N ALA A 3 12.08 -3.66 14.41
CA ALA A 3 10.96 -3.53 15.36
C ALA A 3 11.30 -3.97 16.80
N ALA A 4 12.27 -4.87 16.97
CA ALA A 4 12.73 -5.29 18.30
C ALA A 4 13.63 -4.25 18.99
N LEU A 5 14.15 -3.27 18.23
CA LEU A 5 15.16 -2.30 18.67
C LEU A 5 14.60 -0.88 18.81
N THR A 6 13.31 -0.67 18.53
CA THR A 6 12.70 0.66 18.56
C THR A 6 11.26 0.60 19.08
N PRO A 7 10.82 1.60 19.87
CA PRO A 7 9.41 1.74 20.23
C PRO A 7 8.58 2.36 19.09
N LEU A 8 9.21 2.83 18.01
CA LEU A 8 8.51 3.42 16.86
C LEU A 8 7.79 2.34 16.02
N PRO A 9 6.69 2.69 15.34
CA PRO A 9 6.04 1.77 14.43
C PRO A 9 6.97 1.39 13.27
N VAL A 10 7.01 0.11 12.92
CA VAL A 10 7.79 -0.41 11.78
C VAL A 10 6.85 -1.00 10.76
N ILE A 11 7.02 -0.57 9.50
CA ILE A 11 6.27 -1.08 8.34
C ILE A 11 7.18 -2.03 7.56
N GLY A 12 6.69 -3.24 7.31
CA GLY A 12 7.41 -4.27 6.56
C GLY A 12 6.89 -4.39 5.13
N VAL A 13 7.79 -4.32 4.15
CA VAL A 13 7.48 -4.58 2.74
C VAL A 13 8.14 -5.89 2.33
N PRO A 14 7.37 -6.97 2.12
CA PRO A 14 7.93 -8.20 1.59
C PRO A 14 8.43 -7.96 0.17
N VAL A 15 9.69 -8.31 -0.11
CA VAL A 15 10.25 -8.20 -1.45
C VAL A 15 10.10 -9.56 -2.14
N ARG A 16 9.68 -9.58 -3.39
CA ARG A 16 9.56 -10.84 -4.15
C ARG A 16 10.96 -11.43 -4.36
N ALA A 17 11.22 -12.57 -3.74
CA ALA A 17 12.39 -13.39 -4.00
C ALA A 17 12.23 -14.20 -5.30
N SER A 18 13.32 -14.77 -5.80
CA SER A 18 13.32 -15.62 -7.00
C SER A 18 12.55 -16.93 -6.81
N ALA A 19 12.39 -17.39 -5.58
CA ALA A 19 11.61 -18.57 -5.22
C ALA A 19 10.30 -18.19 -4.52
N LEU A 20 9.25 -19.01 -4.70
CA LEU A 20 7.98 -18.93 -3.97
C LEU A 20 7.22 -17.59 -4.10
N ASP A 21 7.54 -16.78 -5.11
CA ASP A 21 6.87 -15.51 -5.42
C ASP A 21 6.77 -14.53 -4.23
N GLY A 22 7.73 -14.58 -3.31
CA GLY A 22 7.77 -13.71 -2.13
C GLY A 22 6.91 -14.18 -0.97
N LEU A 23 6.32 -15.38 -1.01
CA LEU A 23 5.61 -15.97 0.13
C LEU A 23 6.55 -16.18 1.32
N ASP A 24 7.78 -16.61 1.07
CA ASP A 24 8.85 -16.69 2.07
C ASP A 24 9.14 -15.35 2.76
N SER A 25 9.19 -14.28 1.97
CA SER A 25 9.42 -12.92 2.42
C SER A 25 8.21 -12.37 3.17
N LEU A 26 6.99 -12.71 2.75
CA LEU A 26 5.78 -12.35 3.46
C LEU A 26 5.73 -13.02 4.84
N LEU A 27 5.92 -14.35 4.88
CA LEU A 27 5.85 -15.12 6.12
C LEU A 27 6.97 -14.76 7.10
N SER A 28 8.17 -14.44 6.62
CA SER A 28 9.28 -14.02 7.48
C SER A 28 9.09 -12.63 8.10
N ILE A 29 8.21 -11.79 7.56
CA ILE A 29 7.92 -10.45 8.08
C ILE A 29 6.62 -10.41 8.89
N VAL A 30 5.56 -11.07 8.40
CA VAL A 30 4.23 -10.97 9.02
C VAL A 30 4.09 -11.84 10.28
N LEU A 31 4.80 -12.98 10.36
CA LEU A 31 4.71 -13.93 11.47
C LEU A 31 5.59 -13.52 12.65
N MET A 32 5.45 -12.28 13.12
CA MET A 32 6.16 -11.82 14.31
C MET A 32 5.54 -12.42 15.59
N PRO A 33 6.37 -12.83 16.57
CA PRO A 33 5.88 -13.30 17.86
C PRO A 33 5.20 -12.18 18.66
N ARG A 34 4.42 -12.57 19.67
CA ARG A 34 3.74 -11.63 20.57
C ARG A 34 4.76 -10.69 21.22
N GLY A 35 4.44 -9.40 21.25
CA GLY A 35 5.25 -8.35 21.87
C GLY A 35 6.07 -7.48 20.91
N VAL A 36 6.29 -7.92 19.66
CA VAL A 36 7.08 -7.15 18.67
C VAL A 36 6.32 -7.04 17.34
N PRO A 37 5.34 -6.14 17.22
CA PRO A 37 4.50 -6.05 16.02
C PRO A 37 5.22 -5.40 14.83
N VAL A 38 4.86 -5.82 13.61
CA VAL A 38 5.27 -5.19 12.34
C VAL A 38 4.04 -4.99 11.46
N ALA A 39 3.83 -3.77 10.96
CA ALA A 39 2.75 -3.46 10.03
C ALA A 39 3.15 -3.91 8.61
N THR A 40 2.74 -5.11 8.22
CA THR A 40 3.16 -5.72 6.94
C THR A 40 2.19 -5.34 5.82
N VAL A 41 2.71 -4.91 4.67
CA VAL A 41 1.93 -4.63 3.45
C VAL A 41 2.11 -5.73 2.41
N ALA A 42 1.44 -5.60 1.26
CA ALA A 42 1.53 -6.56 0.16
C ALA A 42 2.97 -6.68 -0.40
N ILE A 43 3.26 -7.84 -1.01
CA ILE A 43 4.55 -8.14 -1.66
C ILE A 43 4.86 -7.10 -2.73
N ASN A 44 6.09 -6.59 -2.75
CA ASN A 44 6.60 -5.53 -3.62
C ASN A 44 5.80 -4.22 -3.58
N ASN A 45 4.98 -3.99 -2.56
CA ASN A 45 4.11 -2.81 -2.50
C ASN A 45 4.68 -1.72 -1.57
N ALA A 46 5.81 -1.14 -1.98
CA ALA A 46 6.42 -0.01 -1.27
C ALA A 46 5.51 1.24 -1.26
N THR A 47 4.68 1.42 -2.29
CA THR A 47 3.70 2.51 -2.37
C THR A 47 2.73 2.47 -1.19
N ASN A 48 2.14 1.30 -0.91
CA ASN A 48 1.23 1.16 0.23
C ASN A 48 1.94 1.33 1.57
N ALA A 49 3.22 0.98 1.69
CA ALA A 49 4.00 1.28 2.89
C ALA A 49 4.16 2.79 3.11
N GLY A 50 4.45 3.54 2.05
CA GLY A 50 4.50 5.00 2.10
C GLY A 50 3.15 5.62 2.46
N LEU A 51 2.06 5.17 1.84
CA LEU A 51 0.71 5.63 2.14
C LEU A 51 0.31 5.31 3.59
N LEU A 52 0.67 4.12 4.11
CA LEU A 52 0.43 3.75 5.50
C LEU A 52 1.23 4.65 6.46
N ALA A 53 2.48 4.96 6.14
CA ALA A 53 3.29 5.90 6.92
C ALA A 53 2.66 7.31 6.96
N VAL A 54 2.20 7.81 5.80
CA VAL A 54 1.47 9.09 5.72
C VAL A 54 0.19 9.06 6.57
N ARG A 55 -0.57 7.95 6.55
CA ARG A 55 -1.75 7.78 7.41
C ARG A 55 -1.40 7.78 8.90
N MET A 56 -0.30 7.16 9.29
CA MET A 56 0.18 7.19 10.69
C MET A 56 0.58 8.61 11.12
N MET A 57 1.32 9.34 10.27
CA MET A 57 1.72 10.72 10.56
C MET A 57 0.53 11.69 10.54
N GLY A 58 -0.43 11.48 9.64
CA GLY A 58 -1.64 12.30 9.50
C GLY A 58 -2.55 12.31 10.73
N ILE A 59 -2.36 11.42 11.70
CA ILE A 59 -3.02 11.48 13.01
C ILE A 59 -2.69 12.80 13.74
N ARG A 60 -1.48 13.33 13.52
CA ARG A 60 -0.96 14.53 14.19
C ARG A 60 -0.67 15.68 13.22
N ASP A 61 -0.73 15.44 11.92
CA ASP A 61 -0.43 16.43 10.88
C ASP A 61 -1.65 16.61 9.96
N ALA A 62 -2.31 17.77 10.11
CA ALA A 62 -3.52 18.10 9.35
C ALA A 62 -3.24 18.32 7.85
N ASP A 63 -2.04 18.76 7.46
CA ASP A 63 -1.68 18.92 6.04
C ASP A 63 -1.56 17.54 5.38
N LEU A 64 -0.85 16.61 6.03
CA LEU A 64 -0.74 15.24 5.54
C LEU A 64 -2.10 14.54 5.47
N LEU A 65 -2.98 14.78 6.43
CA LEU A 65 -4.34 14.25 6.41
C LEU A 65 -5.17 14.80 5.23
N ALA A 66 -5.08 16.10 4.97
CA ALA A 66 -5.75 16.75 3.85
C ALA A 66 -5.23 16.20 2.51
N ARG A 67 -3.91 16.08 2.35
CA ARG A 67 -3.27 15.50 1.15
C ARG A 67 -3.65 14.04 0.94
N MET A 68 -3.73 13.24 2.01
CA MET A 68 -4.18 11.86 1.93
C MET A 68 -5.67 11.76 1.55
N SER A 69 -6.51 12.69 2.01
CA SER A 69 -7.91 12.79 1.60
C SER A 69 -8.04 13.13 0.13
N GLN A 70 -7.26 14.12 -0.35
CA GLN A 70 -7.22 14.48 -1.76
C GLN A 70 -6.76 13.32 -2.64
N TYR A 71 -5.72 12.60 -2.24
CA TYR A 71 -5.27 11.42 -2.98
C TYR A 71 -6.37 10.36 -3.16
N GLN A 72 -7.21 10.15 -2.13
CA GLN A 72 -8.35 9.22 -2.23
C GLN A 72 -9.43 9.74 -3.19
N GLU A 73 -9.67 11.06 -3.19
CA GLU A 73 -10.59 11.71 -4.13
C GLU A 73 -10.12 11.56 -5.58
N ASP A 74 -8.85 11.86 -5.83
CA ASP A 74 -8.24 11.75 -7.15
C ASP A 74 -8.30 10.30 -7.67
N THR A 75 -7.98 9.34 -6.81
CA THR A 75 -8.06 7.91 -7.15
C THR A 75 -9.49 7.48 -7.50
N ARG A 76 -10.50 7.97 -6.77
CA ARG A 76 -11.90 7.71 -7.10
C ARG A 76 -12.26 8.29 -8.46
N ASN A 77 -11.88 9.53 -8.72
CA ASN A 77 -12.16 10.21 -9.97
C ASN A 77 -11.45 9.55 -11.17
N ASP A 78 -10.24 9.04 -10.98
CA ASP A 78 -9.55 8.22 -11.97
C ASP A 78 -10.33 6.94 -12.32
N VAL A 79 -10.86 6.24 -11.32
CA VAL A 79 -11.65 5.02 -11.52
C VAL A 79 -12.96 5.34 -12.25
N LEU A 80 -13.65 6.41 -11.86
CA LEU A 80 -14.89 6.84 -12.53
C LEU A 80 -14.65 7.22 -13.99
N ARG A 81 -13.57 7.94 -14.30
CA ARG A 81 -13.18 8.25 -15.68
C ARG A 81 -12.89 7.00 -16.51
N LYS A 82 -12.19 6.02 -15.93
CA LYS A 82 -11.91 4.74 -16.60
C LYS A 82 -13.20 3.95 -16.85
N ALA A 83 -14.12 3.95 -15.90
CA ALA A 83 -15.42 3.31 -16.05
C ALA A 83 -16.25 3.96 -17.16
N GLU A 84 -16.35 5.29 -17.18
CA GLU A 84 -17.06 6.02 -18.23
C GLU A 84 -16.46 5.75 -19.62
N LYS A 85 -15.14 5.73 -19.74
CA LYS A 85 -14.47 5.37 -20.99
C LYS A 85 -14.81 3.95 -21.44
N LEU A 86 -14.75 2.99 -20.51
CA LEU A 86 -15.07 1.60 -20.80
C LEU A 86 -16.54 1.41 -21.24
N GLU A 87 -17.47 2.13 -20.63
CA GLU A 87 -18.89 2.12 -20.99
C GLU A 87 -19.15 2.72 -22.38
N LYS A 88 -18.45 3.80 -22.72
CA LYS A 88 -18.61 4.51 -24.01
C LYS A 88 -17.97 3.75 -25.18
N ASP A 89 -16.72 3.32 -25.01
CA ASP A 89 -15.91 2.79 -26.11
C ASP A 89 -16.02 1.26 -26.23
N GLY A 90 -16.58 0.59 -25.21
CA GLY A 90 -16.62 -0.86 -25.11
C GLY A 90 -15.27 -1.47 -24.73
N TRP A 91 -15.29 -2.73 -24.27
CA TRP A 91 -14.08 -3.40 -23.76
C TRP A 91 -13.03 -3.66 -24.83
N GLU A 92 -13.43 -3.90 -26.09
CA GLU A 92 -12.52 -4.18 -27.20
C GLU A 92 -11.64 -2.97 -27.55
N SER A 93 -12.24 -1.78 -27.62
CA SER A 93 -11.51 -0.53 -27.87
C SER A 93 -10.74 -0.06 -26.63
N TYR A 94 -11.22 -0.36 -25.42
CA TYR A 94 -10.52 0.02 -24.18
C TYR A 94 -9.21 -0.74 -23.99
N LEU A 95 -9.17 -2.03 -24.36
CA LEU A 95 -7.96 -2.87 -24.26
C LEU A 95 -6.97 -2.64 -25.40
N ASN A 96 -7.43 -2.12 -26.54
CA ASN A 96 -6.60 -1.81 -27.71
C ASN A 96 -6.66 -0.30 -28.02
N PRO A 97 -6.03 0.54 -27.18
CA PRO A 97 -6.11 2.00 -27.28
C PRO A 97 -5.40 2.58 -28.50
#